data_AF-A0A6A5C8Y5-F1
#
_entry.id   AF-A0A6A5C8Y5-F1
#
_cell.length_a   1.000
_cell.length_b   1.000
_cell.length_c   1.000
_cell.angle_alpha   90.00
_cell.angle_beta   90.00
_cell.angle_gamma   90.00
#
_symmetry.space_group_name_H-M   'P 1'
#
loop_
_entity.id
_entity.type
_entity.pdbx_description
1 polymer ?
#
loop_
_entity_poly.entity_id
_entity_poly.type
_entity_poly.pdbx_seq_one_letter_code
_entity_poly.pdbx_strand_id
1 'polypeptide(L)'
;MNNGNLTNHHHHSYVIGVDHVRFHVDNALQSSAYYCSHLGFTPMAYEGLETGNKDFCTHVVRQNEIILAFTSALHKAPCRLELNTQLHPYLYTNLSNCHHHPISNNSNHHHHPITPPQTAIDLQNDPIYKFYESIQSHGSNHAHDLALLVSNVQKAYEQACQHPKTIPLSPPTRIYCSPSMDDTTDYIELACVATQFGEKAWIHTLINRDHQKASPFSQKHECNNGNGHSNRQVVFLPSFKNVSQTHPKRNTASIGNYLEYLDHFAIAIPKGTLVELIGWYSQALGFERFYNNDDEDQQKGIQIESSEKDLGGLTTMVVAPSLLSSLNRHIELHGLGEDGDRNSIISEKELHERRELIASKVMKKMIKFVLIEPVNTKHSKSQIQEFLDYHDGPGVAHLAVHTEDIINAVSKSRKVGIEYISVPSTYYKTWREKKTELYNMVAEDWALLEENRILVDGIVFPKDQDLEDTAENTSSNNNNFRYLLQTFTKPIEDRPTFYFEIISRRGNSGFGKGNIKALFDAIERLQLERGNLFIENESK
;
A
#
# COMPACT_ATOMS: atom_id res chain seq x y z
N MET A 1 12.76 22.52 29.95
CA MET A 1 11.48 23.12 29.52
C MET A 1 11.77 24.06 28.37
N ASN A 2 11.66 23.56 27.14
CA ASN A 2 11.67 24.38 25.93
C ASN A 2 10.36 24.07 25.21
N ASN A 3 9.39 24.97 25.35
CA ASN A 3 8.20 24.99 24.51
C ASN A 3 8.64 25.41 23.11
N GLY A 4 8.95 24.44 22.26
CA GLY A 4 9.02 24.65 20.83
C GLY A 4 7.61 24.85 20.30
N ASN A 5 7.26 26.09 19.96
CA ASN A 5 6.10 26.40 19.16
C ASN A 5 6.17 25.56 17.86
N LEU A 6 5.29 24.57 17.73
CA LEU A 6 4.92 23.98 16.46
C LEU A 6 4.27 25.09 15.63
N THR A 7 5.06 25.81 14.84
CA THR A 7 4.52 26.66 13.79
C THR A 7 3.81 25.75 12.79
N ASN A 8 2.49 25.90 12.66
CA ASN A 8 1.63 25.23 11.68
C ASN A 8 2.05 25.61 10.25
N HIS A 9 3.18 25.08 9.77
CA HIS A 9 3.42 24.97 8.34
C HIS A 9 2.68 23.73 7.87
N HIS A 10 1.44 23.91 7.40
CA HIS A 10 0.73 22.86 6.69
C HIS A 10 1.52 22.53 5.42
N HIS A 11 2.20 21.40 5.41
CA HIS A 11 2.93 20.92 4.26
C HIS A 11 1.93 20.45 3.19
N HIS A 12 2.17 20.83 1.94
CA HIS A 12 1.27 20.46 0.85
C HIS A 12 1.42 18.97 0.54
N SER A 13 0.31 18.24 0.52
CA SER A 13 0.33 16.86 0.04
C SER A 13 0.20 16.83 -1.47
N TYR A 14 1.19 16.21 -2.13
CA TYR A 14 1.12 15.87 -3.56
C TYR A 14 0.57 14.46 -3.80
N VAL A 15 0.41 13.65 -2.75
CA VAL A 15 -0.08 12.28 -2.84
C VAL A 15 -1.59 12.29 -2.99
N ILE A 16 -2.08 11.56 -3.98
CA ILE A 16 -3.50 11.55 -4.37
C ILE A 16 -4.10 10.14 -4.40
N GLY A 17 -3.29 9.11 -4.17
CA GLY A 17 -3.74 7.73 -4.10
C GLY A 17 -2.60 6.73 -4.17
N VAL A 18 -2.96 5.48 -4.44
CA VAL A 18 -2.04 4.35 -4.60
C VAL A 18 -2.11 3.88 -6.04
N ASP A 19 -0.96 3.68 -6.67
CA ASP A 19 -0.87 3.13 -8.01
C ASP A 19 -0.83 1.60 -7.97
N HIS A 20 0.10 1.05 -7.18
CA HIS A 20 0.28 -0.38 -6.99
C HIS A 20 1.14 -0.67 -5.76
N VAL A 21 1.15 -1.93 -5.34
CA VAL A 21 2.08 -2.46 -4.33
C VAL A 21 2.99 -3.48 -4.99
N ARG A 22 4.30 -3.35 -4.82
CA ARG A 22 5.27 -4.33 -5.32
C ARG A 22 5.72 -5.23 -4.17
N PHE A 23 5.71 -6.53 -4.43
CA PHE A 23 6.12 -7.58 -3.52
C PHE A 23 7.39 -8.23 -4.04
N HIS A 24 8.36 -8.43 -3.15
CA HIS A 24 9.44 -9.38 -3.40
C HIS A 24 8.99 -10.76 -2.95
N VAL A 25 9.11 -11.73 -3.86
CA VAL A 25 8.69 -13.11 -3.62
C VAL A 25 9.73 -14.08 -4.17
N ASP A 26 9.79 -15.27 -3.58
CA ASP A 26 10.68 -16.33 -4.05
C ASP A 26 10.33 -16.78 -5.48
N ASN A 27 9.03 -16.82 -5.79
CA ASN A 27 8.53 -17.25 -7.09
C ASN A 27 7.31 -16.44 -7.56
N ALA A 28 7.56 -15.42 -8.37
CA ALA A 28 6.56 -14.50 -8.89
C ALA A 28 5.44 -15.20 -9.68
N LEU A 29 5.74 -16.29 -10.38
CA LEU A 29 4.74 -17.04 -11.12
C LEU A 29 3.77 -17.77 -10.18
N GLN A 30 4.30 -18.42 -9.14
CA GLN A 30 3.48 -19.13 -8.14
C GLN A 30 2.68 -18.13 -7.29
N SER A 31 3.30 -17.06 -6.79
CA SER A 31 2.60 -16.02 -6.03
C SER A 31 1.48 -15.42 -6.88
N SER A 32 1.73 -14.97 -8.11
CA SER A 32 0.65 -14.45 -8.96
C SER A 32 -0.49 -15.46 -9.19
N ALA A 33 -0.16 -16.75 -9.37
CA ALA A 33 -1.17 -17.79 -9.51
C ALA A 33 -2.00 -18.00 -8.22
N TYR A 34 -1.36 -17.97 -7.05
CA TYR A 34 -2.03 -18.07 -5.75
C TYR A 34 -3.05 -16.95 -5.58
N TYR A 35 -2.64 -15.69 -5.77
CA TYR A 35 -3.53 -14.53 -5.62
C TYR A 35 -4.67 -14.54 -6.65
N CYS A 36 -4.44 -14.98 -7.88
CA CYS A 36 -5.50 -15.11 -8.88
C CYS A 36 -6.52 -16.20 -8.51
N SER A 37 -6.05 -17.37 -8.07
CA SER A 37 -6.92 -18.52 -7.79
C SER A 37 -7.64 -18.43 -6.45
N HIS A 38 -7.01 -17.83 -5.43
CA HIS A 38 -7.52 -17.82 -4.06
C HIS A 38 -8.17 -16.49 -3.64
N LEU A 39 -7.75 -15.37 -4.26
CA LEU A 39 -8.23 -14.03 -3.92
C LEU A 39 -8.97 -13.34 -5.07
N GLY A 40 -9.19 -14.02 -6.20
CA GLY A 40 -10.01 -13.51 -7.31
C GLY A 40 -9.31 -12.47 -8.21
N PHE A 41 -8.00 -12.28 -8.06
CA PHE A 41 -7.24 -11.42 -8.96
C PHE A 41 -7.18 -11.97 -10.39
N THR A 42 -6.88 -11.09 -11.33
CA THR A 42 -6.71 -11.43 -12.74
C THR A 42 -5.32 -11.01 -13.23
N PRO A 43 -4.64 -11.80 -14.07
CA PRO A 43 -3.37 -11.39 -14.65
C PRO A 43 -3.55 -10.13 -15.51
N MET A 44 -2.71 -9.11 -15.27
CA MET A 44 -2.79 -7.81 -15.94
C MET A 44 -1.61 -7.59 -16.89
N ALA A 45 -0.38 -7.75 -16.37
CA ALA A 45 0.83 -7.47 -17.13
C ALA A 45 1.98 -8.39 -16.70
N TYR A 46 2.97 -8.52 -17.58
CA TYR A 46 4.16 -9.32 -17.35
C TYR A 46 5.41 -8.59 -17.85
N GLU A 47 6.51 -8.75 -17.12
CA GLU A 47 7.85 -8.43 -17.55
C GLU A 47 8.81 -9.57 -17.16
N GLY A 48 9.71 -9.97 -18.03
CA GLY A 48 10.72 -11.00 -17.79
C GLY A 48 11.53 -11.31 -19.05
N LEU A 49 12.07 -12.54 -19.14
CA LEU A 49 12.98 -12.95 -20.22
C LEU A 49 12.36 -12.70 -21.60
N GLU A 50 11.09 -13.08 -21.76
CA GLU A 50 10.31 -12.97 -22.99
C GLU A 50 10.02 -11.53 -23.39
N THR A 51 10.12 -10.58 -22.44
CA THR A 51 9.94 -9.15 -22.69
C THR A 51 11.26 -8.38 -22.69
N GLY A 52 12.39 -9.07 -22.54
CA GLY A 52 13.74 -8.51 -22.57
C GLY A 52 14.36 -8.16 -21.22
N ASN A 53 13.63 -8.32 -20.10
CA ASN A 53 14.21 -8.16 -18.77
C ASN A 53 14.91 -9.48 -18.36
N LYS A 54 16.23 -9.44 -18.27
CA LYS A 54 17.04 -10.62 -17.92
C LYS A 54 17.25 -10.75 -16.42
N ASP A 55 17.11 -9.68 -15.67
CA ASP A 55 17.48 -9.65 -14.26
C ASP A 55 16.31 -10.11 -13.37
N PHE A 56 15.10 -9.67 -13.69
CA PHE A 56 13.90 -9.94 -12.91
C PHE A 56 12.75 -10.43 -13.76
N CYS A 57 11.88 -11.25 -13.17
CA CYS A 57 10.53 -11.47 -13.66
C CYS A 57 9.51 -10.84 -12.72
N THR A 58 8.54 -10.14 -13.29
CA THR A 58 7.46 -9.49 -12.56
C THR A 58 6.11 -9.88 -13.14
N HIS A 59 5.25 -10.49 -12.32
CA HIS A 59 3.87 -10.78 -12.66
C HIS A 59 2.95 -9.77 -11.96
N VAL A 60 2.21 -9.00 -12.76
CA VAL A 60 1.26 -8.00 -12.27
C VAL A 60 -0.14 -8.57 -12.34
N VAL A 61 -0.86 -8.51 -11.23
CA VAL A 61 -2.26 -8.93 -11.12
C VAL A 61 -3.12 -7.76 -10.69
N ARG A 62 -4.38 -7.78 -11.09
CA ARG A 62 -5.34 -6.73 -10.81
C ARG A 62 -6.70 -7.29 -10.41
N GLN A 63 -7.34 -6.63 -9.47
CA GLN A 63 -8.76 -6.78 -9.18
C GLN A 63 -9.33 -5.38 -8.93
N ASN A 64 -10.25 -4.95 -9.81
CA ASN A 64 -10.82 -3.61 -9.78
C ASN A 64 -9.73 -2.51 -9.70
N GLU A 65 -9.60 -1.77 -8.60
CA GLU A 65 -8.58 -0.71 -8.43
C GLU A 65 -7.30 -1.21 -7.75
N ILE A 66 -7.26 -2.47 -7.30
CA ILE A 66 -6.11 -3.05 -6.61
C ILE A 66 -5.14 -3.64 -7.63
N ILE A 67 -3.90 -3.17 -7.62
CA ILE A 67 -2.80 -3.68 -8.46
C ILE A 67 -1.66 -4.18 -7.57
N LEU A 68 -1.29 -5.44 -7.74
CA LEU A 68 -0.18 -6.09 -7.03
C LEU A 68 0.85 -6.59 -8.06
N ALA A 69 2.12 -6.26 -7.85
CA ALA A 69 3.23 -6.69 -8.70
C ALA A 69 4.16 -7.62 -7.92
N PHE A 70 4.26 -8.88 -8.33
CA PHE A 70 5.13 -9.87 -7.70
C PHE A 70 6.43 -10.00 -8.48
N THR A 71 7.57 -9.72 -7.86
CA THR A 71 8.89 -9.70 -8.49
C THR A 71 9.81 -10.78 -7.91
N SER A 72 10.52 -11.48 -8.78
CA SER A 72 11.59 -12.43 -8.42
C SER A 72 12.83 -12.21 -9.28
N ALA A 73 14.02 -12.43 -8.71
CA ALA A 73 15.26 -12.47 -9.48
C ALA A 73 15.33 -13.71 -10.39
N LEU A 74 15.86 -13.54 -11.59
CA LEU A 74 16.01 -14.62 -12.59
C LEU A 74 17.39 -15.29 -12.54
N HIS A 75 18.37 -14.67 -11.88
CA HIS A 75 19.77 -15.10 -11.86
C HIS A 75 20.28 -15.23 -10.41
N LYS A 76 21.35 -16.00 -10.20
CA LYS A 76 21.99 -16.17 -8.89
C LYS A 76 22.90 -14.97 -8.58
N ALA A 77 22.96 -14.54 -7.33
CA ALA A 77 23.97 -13.58 -6.87
C ALA A 77 25.37 -14.24 -6.72
N PRO A 78 26.49 -13.55 -7.07
CA PRO A 78 26.63 -12.42 -7.98
C PRO A 78 27.00 -12.92 -9.39
N CYS A 79 26.19 -12.60 -10.40
CA CYS A 79 26.54 -12.83 -11.80
C CYS A 79 26.63 -11.48 -12.52
N ARG A 80 27.58 -11.36 -13.45
CA ARG A 80 27.95 -10.13 -14.15
C ARG A 80 26.77 -9.64 -14.99
N LEU A 81 26.21 -8.47 -14.65
CA LEU A 81 25.24 -7.74 -15.47
C LEU A 81 25.84 -7.48 -16.86
N GLU A 82 25.23 -8.00 -17.92
CA GLU A 82 25.53 -7.56 -19.28
C GLU A 82 24.76 -6.26 -19.55
N LEU A 83 25.43 -5.14 -19.29
CA LEU A 83 24.99 -3.78 -19.65
C LEU A 83 24.84 -3.65 -21.18
N ASN A 84 23.67 -4.02 -21.74
CA ASN A 84 23.33 -3.70 -23.13
C ASN A 84 21.82 -3.60 -23.41
N THR A 85 21.05 -3.17 -22.42
CA THR A 85 19.64 -2.80 -22.60
C THR A 85 19.36 -1.55 -21.77
N GLN A 86 18.66 -0.56 -22.35
CA GLN A 86 18.16 0.61 -21.63
C GLN A 86 17.34 0.13 -20.43
N LEU A 87 17.96 0.09 -19.26
CA LEU A 87 17.34 -0.38 -18.02
C LEU A 87 16.30 0.65 -17.58
N HIS A 88 15.10 0.14 -17.34
CA HIS A 88 13.96 0.86 -16.79
C HIS A 88 14.33 1.40 -15.37
N PRO A 89 13.92 2.62 -14.98
CA PRO A 89 14.26 3.28 -13.70
C PRO A 89 13.90 2.54 -12.40
N TYR A 90 13.26 1.38 -12.46
CA TYR A 90 12.81 0.60 -11.30
C TYR A 90 13.86 -0.35 -10.71
N LEU A 91 15.10 -0.30 -11.21
CA LEU A 91 16.19 -1.20 -10.82
C LEU A 91 17.46 -0.47 -10.35
N TYR A 92 17.35 0.74 -9.78
CA TYR A 92 18.51 1.61 -9.55
C TYR A 92 19.68 0.96 -8.77
N THR A 93 20.77 0.72 -9.51
CA THR A 93 22.16 0.91 -9.10
C THR A 93 22.50 2.39 -9.15
N ASN A 94 23.16 2.95 -8.13
CA ASN A 94 23.66 4.32 -8.12
C ASN A 94 24.43 4.70 -9.41
N LEU A 95 24.01 5.78 -10.07
CA LEU A 95 24.83 6.47 -11.09
C LEU A 95 25.59 7.60 -10.41
N SER A 96 26.83 7.33 -10.00
CA SER A 96 27.77 8.33 -9.51
C SER A 96 28.76 8.70 -10.62
N ASN A 97 28.53 9.85 -11.27
CA ASN A 97 29.51 10.73 -11.93
C ASN A 97 30.71 10.09 -12.66
N CYS A 98 30.52 9.78 -13.94
CA CYS A 98 31.63 9.68 -14.90
C CYS A 98 32.33 11.04 -14.98
N HIS A 99 33.60 11.05 -14.60
CA HIS A 99 34.46 12.23 -14.60
C HIS A 99 34.49 12.92 -15.97
N HIS A 100 34.38 14.25 -15.96
CA HIS A 100 34.88 15.08 -17.05
C HIS A 100 36.35 14.75 -17.31
N HIS A 101 36.69 14.30 -18.51
CA HIS A 101 38.06 14.36 -19.00
C HIS A 101 38.33 15.74 -19.59
N PRO A 102 39.27 16.54 -19.06
CA PRO A 102 39.96 17.52 -19.87
C PRO A 102 40.93 16.76 -20.79
N ILE A 103 40.88 17.07 -22.07
CA ILE A 103 41.87 16.64 -23.05
C ILE A 103 43.18 17.39 -22.73
N SER A 104 44.24 16.67 -22.38
CA SER A 104 45.61 17.15 -22.59
C SER A 104 46.61 16.01 -22.85
N ASN A 105 47.53 16.27 -23.78
CA ASN A 105 48.56 15.38 -24.31
C ASN A 105 49.74 15.17 -23.34
N ASN A 106 50.31 13.96 -23.27
CA ASN A 106 51.68 13.58 -23.69
C ASN A 106 52.26 12.34 -22.96
N SER A 107 52.84 11.44 -23.77
CA SER A 107 54.05 10.61 -23.59
C SER A 107 54.41 9.97 -22.24
N ASN A 108 54.46 8.63 -22.19
CA ASN A 108 55.72 7.82 -22.17
C ASN A 108 55.48 6.36 -21.76
N HIS A 109 56.18 5.44 -22.43
CA HIS A 109 56.23 4.00 -22.13
C HIS A 109 56.91 3.72 -20.78
N HIS A 110 56.29 2.90 -19.92
CA HIS A 110 56.99 1.98 -19.01
C HIS A 110 56.12 0.76 -18.65
N HIS A 111 56.79 -0.39 -18.52
CA HIS A 111 56.24 -1.69 -18.13
C HIS A 111 55.52 -1.64 -16.78
N HIS A 112 54.28 -2.13 -16.73
CA HIS A 112 53.60 -2.48 -15.48
C HIS A 112 53.34 -3.99 -15.40
N PRO A 113 53.48 -4.60 -14.21
CA PRO A 113 53.17 -6.00 -13.98
C PRO A 113 51.66 -6.21 -14.11
N ILE A 114 51.26 -7.37 -14.63
CA ILE A 114 49.85 -7.77 -14.77
C ILE A 114 49.26 -7.88 -13.36
N THR A 115 48.57 -6.84 -12.91
CA THR A 115 47.67 -6.89 -11.76
C THR A 115 46.46 -7.73 -12.16
N PRO A 116 45.96 -8.67 -11.33
CA PRO A 116 44.67 -9.30 -11.59
C PRO A 116 43.60 -8.20 -11.61
N PRO A 117 42.54 -8.30 -12.43
CA PRO A 117 41.51 -7.28 -12.47
C PRO A 117 40.78 -7.22 -11.13
N GLN A 118 41.21 -6.30 -10.26
CA GLN A 118 40.45 -5.86 -9.11
C GLN A 118 39.34 -4.92 -9.61
N THR A 119 38.27 -5.49 -10.16
CA THR A 119 36.98 -4.81 -10.13
C THR A 119 36.19 -5.49 -9.02
N ALA A 120 36.33 -4.99 -7.79
CA ALA A 120 35.42 -5.34 -6.72
C ALA A 120 34.02 -4.97 -7.20
N ILE A 121 33.14 -5.96 -7.34
CA ILE A 121 31.72 -5.71 -7.59
C ILE A 121 31.25 -4.91 -6.38
N ASP A 122 30.70 -3.73 -6.61
CA ASP A 122 30.05 -2.95 -5.57
C ASP A 122 28.73 -3.63 -5.19
N LEU A 123 28.85 -4.71 -4.43
CA LEU A 123 27.75 -5.58 -4.01
C LEU A 123 26.65 -4.77 -3.31
N GLN A 124 27.02 -3.71 -2.59
CA GLN A 124 26.06 -2.83 -1.91
C GLN A 124 25.14 -2.06 -2.86
N ASN A 125 25.48 -1.97 -4.15
CA ASN A 125 24.65 -1.30 -5.14
C ASN A 125 24.02 -2.25 -6.17
N ASP A 126 24.36 -3.54 -6.17
CA ASP A 126 23.80 -4.53 -7.10
C ASP A 126 22.32 -4.84 -6.77
N PRO A 127 21.40 -4.73 -7.75
CA PRO A 127 19.96 -4.84 -7.50
C PRO A 127 19.53 -6.28 -7.23
N ILE A 128 20.24 -7.27 -7.80
CA ILE A 128 19.97 -8.69 -7.57
C ILE A 128 20.43 -9.06 -6.17
N TYR A 129 21.60 -8.59 -5.75
CA TYR A 129 22.09 -8.77 -4.38
C TYR A 129 21.13 -8.15 -3.36
N LYS A 130 20.69 -6.89 -3.57
CA LYS A 130 19.68 -6.24 -2.71
C LYS A 130 18.35 -7.01 -2.65
N PHE A 131 17.91 -7.58 -3.78
CA PHE A 131 16.73 -8.44 -3.80
C PHE A 131 16.91 -9.66 -2.89
N TYR A 132 18.04 -10.36 -2.98
CA TYR A 132 18.30 -11.52 -2.12
C TYR A 132 18.49 -11.14 -0.65
N GLU A 133 19.12 -10.00 -0.33
CA GLU A 133 19.17 -9.49 1.04
C GLU A 133 17.77 -9.22 1.59
N SER A 134 16.90 -8.61 0.77
CA SER A 134 15.51 -8.35 1.09
C SER A 134 14.71 -9.64 1.34
N ILE A 135 14.84 -10.66 0.48
CA ILE A 135 14.21 -11.98 0.69
C ILE A 135 14.76 -12.69 1.93
N GLN A 136 16.07 -12.63 2.17
CA GLN A 136 16.70 -13.28 3.31
C GLN A 136 16.22 -12.64 4.63
N SER A 137 16.22 -11.31 4.69
CA SER A 137 15.78 -10.52 5.84
C SER A 137 14.27 -10.70 6.08
N HIS A 138 13.45 -10.36 5.09
CA HIS A 138 12.00 -10.21 5.28
C HIS A 138 11.17 -11.46 4.95
N GLY A 139 11.75 -12.42 4.22
CA GLY A 139 11.04 -13.59 3.68
C GLY A 139 10.31 -13.27 2.37
N SER A 140 9.72 -14.30 1.76
CA SER A 140 8.85 -14.13 0.59
C SER A 140 7.58 -13.35 0.93
N ASN A 141 6.99 -12.71 -0.07
CA ASN A 141 5.67 -12.09 -0.02
C ASN A 141 5.56 -10.92 0.97
N HIS A 142 6.67 -10.23 1.21
CA HIS A 142 6.65 -8.92 1.86
C HIS A 142 6.44 -7.82 0.81
N ALA A 143 5.69 -6.79 1.18
CA ALA A 143 5.59 -5.58 0.38
C ALA A 143 6.94 -4.87 0.41
N HIS A 144 7.60 -4.72 -0.74
CA HIS A 144 8.92 -4.11 -0.83
C HIS A 144 8.82 -2.58 -0.96
N ASP A 145 7.89 -2.11 -1.78
CA ASP A 145 7.60 -0.69 -1.94
C ASP A 145 6.13 -0.44 -2.26
N LEU A 146 5.74 0.78 -1.94
CA LEU A 146 4.43 1.32 -2.20
C LEU A 146 4.52 2.44 -3.24
N ALA A 147 3.91 2.22 -4.40
CA ALA A 147 3.81 3.24 -5.43
C ALA A 147 2.61 4.17 -5.16
N LEU A 148 2.92 5.44 -4.89
CA LEU A 148 1.97 6.50 -4.60
C LEU A 148 1.72 7.32 -5.85
N LEU A 149 0.44 7.43 -6.23
CA LEU A 149 0.02 8.39 -7.24
C LEU A 149 0.26 9.80 -6.67
N VAL A 150 0.96 10.63 -7.45
CA VAL A 150 1.22 12.02 -7.10
C VAL A 150 0.81 12.97 -8.22
N SER A 151 0.35 14.16 -7.84
CA SER A 151 -0.02 15.22 -8.80
C SER A 151 1.20 15.86 -9.46
N ASN A 152 2.38 15.83 -8.83
CA ASN A 152 3.62 16.35 -9.40
C ASN A 152 4.84 15.64 -8.80
N VAL A 153 5.52 14.81 -9.60
CA VAL A 153 6.66 13.99 -9.14
C VAL A 153 7.84 14.85 -8.71
N GLN A 154 8.18 15.89 -9.49
CA GLN A 154 9.31 16.76 -9.19
C GLN A 154 9.15 17.43 -7.82
N LYS A 155 8.02 18.09 -7.59
CA LYS A 155 7.75 18.81 -6.34
C LYS A 155 7.62 17.85 -5.14
N ALA A 156 6.95 16.71 -5.33
CA ALA A 156 6.82 15.70 -4.29
C ALA A 156 8.20 15.14 -3.87
N TYR A 157 9.07 14.86 -4.84
CA TYR A 157 10.43 14.40 -4.58
C TYR A 157 11.29 15.45 -3.90
N GLU A 158 11.28 16.69 -4.39
CA GLU A 158 12.03 17.80 -3.80
C GLU A 158 11.61 18.06 -2.35
N GLN A 159 10.29 18.06 -2.07
CA GLN A 159 9.76 18.20 -0.71
C GLN A 159 10.23 17.06 0.18
N ALA A 160 10.11 15.80 -0.29
CA ALA A 160 10.55 14.65 0.49
C ALA A 160 12.04 14.73 0.83
N CYS A 161 12.89 15.12 -0.14
CA CYS A 161 14.34 15.22 0.04
C CYS A 161 14.79 16.37 0.96
N GLN A 162 13.91 17.31 1.31
CA GLN A 162 14.23 18.34 2.32
C GLN A 162 14.27 17.77 3.74
N HIS A 163 13.59 16.66 3.98
CA HIS A 163 13.58 16.04 5.29
C HIS A 163 14.88 15.25 5.53
N PRO A 164 15.59 15.45 6.66
CA PRO A 164 16.92 14.88 6.90
C PRO A 164 16.96 13.35 6.99
N LYS A 165 15.81 12.71 7.24
CA LYS A 165 15.65 11.24 7.27
C LYS A 165 15.13 10.64 5.96
N THR A 166 15.12 11.42 4.88
CA THR A 166 14.80 10.91 3.55
C THR A 166 16.07 10.46 2.84
N ILE A 167 16.06 9.23 2.34
CA ILE A 167 17.10 8.71 1.46
C ILE A 167 16.60 8.89 0.02
N PRO A 168 17.22 9.77 -0.79
CA PRO A 168 16.93 9.85 -2.21
C PRO A 168 17.45 8.59 -2.90
N LEU A 169 16.56 7.83 -3.56
CA LEU A 169 16.94 6.60 -4.26
C LEU A 169 17.05 6.82 -5.76
N SER A 170 16.05 7.46 -6.37
CA SER A 170 16.10 7.83 -7.78
C SER A 170 15.43 9.19 -8.02
N PRO A 171 16.09 10.09 -8.77
CA PRO A 171 15.52 11.39 -9.06
C PRO A 171 14.35 11.29 -10.05
N PRO A 172 13.50 12.33 -10.13
CA PRO A 172 12.44 12.44 -11.12
C PRO A 172 12.92 12.10 -12.53
N THR A 173 12.31 11.08 -13.11
CA THR A 173 12.66 10.52 -14.41
C THR A 173 11.39 10.30 -15.23
N ARG A 174 11.47 10.60 -16.53
CA ARG A 174 10.41 10.31 -17.49
C ARG A 174 10.65 8.98 -18.17
N ILE A 175 9.62 8.16 -18.26
CA ILE A 175 9.60 6.94 -19.06
C ILE A 175 8.58 7.13 -20.17
N TYR A 176 9.07 7.16 -21.41
CA TYR A 176 8.23 7.30 -22.58
C TYR A 176 7.50 5.99 -22.89
N CYS A 177 6.21 6.11 -23.17
CA CYS A 177 5.32 5.00 -23.46
C CYS A 177 5.50 4.48 -24.90
N SER A 178 5.84 5.38 -25.83
CA SER A 178 6.13 5.04 -27.22
C SER A 178 7.59 4.63 -27.41
N PRO A 179 7.87 3.56 -28.16
CA PRO A 179 9.22 3.26 -28.63
C PRO A 179 9.71 4.21 -29.74
N SER A 180 8.82 5.01 -30.37
CA SER A 180 9.23 6.04 -31.31
C SER A 180 9.72 7.27 -30.56
N MET A 181 10.94 7.73 -30.86
CA MET A 181 11.52 8.96 -30.31
C MET A 181 10.75 10.23 -30.72
N ASP A 182 9.78 10.09 -31.61
CA ASP A 182 8.99 11.20 -32.18
C ASP A 182 7.83 11.65 -31.27
N ASP A 183 7.33 10.77 -30.38
CA ASP A 183 6.25 11.13 -29.45
C ASP A 183 6.78 11.38 -28.04
N THR A 184 7.24 12.60 -27.82
CA THR A 184 7.73 13.06 -26.51
C THR A 184 6.62 13.45 -25.54
N THR A 185 5.36 13.31 -25.94
CA THR A 185 4.19 13.74 -25.15
C THR A 185 3.51 12.62 -24.38
N ASP A 186 3.81 11.35 -24.69
CA ASP A 186 3.25 10.18 -24.03
C ASP A 186 4.28 9.55 -23.09
N TYR A 187 4.19 9.87 -21.79
CA TYR A 187 5.15 9.42 -20.79
C TYR A 187 4.54 9.30 -19.39
N ILE A 188 5.27 8.61 -18.53
CA ILE A 188 5.01 8.51 -17.09
C ILE A 188 6.21 9.16 -16.36
N GLU A 189 5.95 9.89 -15.29
CA GLU A 189 6.99 10.45 -14.41
C GLU A 189 7.11 9.62 -13.13
N LEU A 190 8.35 9.43 -12.67
CA LEU A 190 8.67 8.61 -11.52
C LEU A 190 9.83 9.16 -10.70
N ALA A 191 9.78 8.98 -9.40
CA ALA A 191 10.93 9.14 -8.52
C ALA A 191 10.83 8.15 -7.37
N CYS A 192 11.94 7.81 -6.72
CA CYS A 192 11.94 6.94 -5.55
C CYS A 192 12.64 7.62 -4.38
N VAL A 193 11.97 7.60 -3.23
CA VAL A 193 12.52 8.02 -1.94
C VAL A 193 12.33 6.90 -0.94
N ALA A 194 13.14 6.88 0.11
CA ALA A 194 12.90 6.02 1.25
C ALA A 194 12.93 6.80 2.56
N THR A 195 12.10 6.37 3.51
CA THR A 195 12.21 6.83 4.91
C THR A 195 13.28 6.01 5.62
N GLN A 196 14.14 6.67 6.40
CA GLN A 196 15.20 6.03 7.17
C GLN A 196 14.74 5.67 8.59
N PHE A 197 14.83 4.37 8.92
CA PHE A 197 14.55 3.79 10.23
C PHE A 197 15.82 3.19 10.85
N GLY A 198 16.68 4.03 11.43
CA GLY A 198 17.99 3.56 11.87
C GLY A 198 18.80 3.01 10.69
N GLU A 199 19.06 1.70 10.68
CA GLU A 199 19.75 1.00 9.58
C GLU A 199 18.82 0.50 8.46
N LYS A 200 17.50 0.53 8.67
CA LYS A 200 16.51 0.00 7.72
C LYS A 200 15.80 1.13 6.98
N ALA A 201 15.21 0.84 5.82
CA ALA A 201 14.55 1.84 5.01
C ALA A 201 13.24 1.32 4.40
N TRP A 202 12.25 2.20 4.25
CA TRP A 202 10.99 1.87 3.59
C TRP A 202 10.79 2.73 2.35
N ILE A 203 10.50 2.10 1.23
CA ILE A 203 10.55 2.71 -0.10
C ILE A 203 9.17 3.20 -0.53
N HIS A 204 9.16 4.41 -1.06
CA HIS A 204 8.02 5.03 -1.72
C HIS A 204 8.39 5.38 -3.17
N THR A 205 7.67 4.79 -4.13
CA THR A 205 7.74 5.23 -5.52
C THR A 205 6.68 6.30 -5.75
N LEU A 206 7.10 7.48 -6.18
CA LEU A 206 6.21 8.59 -6.54
C LEU A 206 5.94 8.48 -8.04
N ILE A 207 4.68 8.36 -8.44
CA ILE A 207 4.30 8.15 -9.85
C ILE A 207 3.22 9.13 -10.30
N ASN A 208 3.41 9.74 -11.47
CA ASN A 208 2.38 10.52 -12.17
C ASN A 208 2.15 9.94 -13.58
N ARG A 209 0.87 9.77 -13.94
CA ARG A 209 0.43 9.18 -15.21
C ARG A 209 -0.38 10.15 -16.07
N ASP A 210 -0.42 11.44 -15.76
CA ASP A 210 -1.28 12.42 -16.44
C ASP A 210 -0.89 12.61 -17.91
N HIS A 211 0.39 12.40 -18.22
CA HIS A 211 0.92 12.47 -19.58
C HIS A 211 0.78 11.13 -20.34
N GLN A 212 0.19 10.11 -19.73
CA GLN A 212 -0.03 8.82 -20.37
C GLN A 212 -1.32 8.85 -21.20
N LYS A 213 -1.20 8.79 -22.54
CA LYS A 213 -2.37 8.89 -23.45
C LYS A 213 -3.34 7.72 -23.33
N ALA A 214 -2.82 6.51 -23.12
CA ALA A 214 -3.62 5.31 -22.94
C ALA A 214 -3.64 4.90 -21.47
N SER A 215 -4.80 5.06 -20.81
CA SER A 215 -4.94 4.68 -19.41
C SER A 215 -4.90 3.15 -19.26
N PRO A 216 -4.00 2.59 -18.40
CA PRO A 216 -4.00 1.17 -18.07
C PRO A 216 -5.26 0.77 -17.28
N PHE A 217 -6.01 1.76 -16.80
CA PHE A 217 -7.25 1.57 -16.03
C PHE A 217 -8.51 1.54 -16.90
N SER A 218 -8.42 1.88 -18.19
CA SER A 218 -9.57 1.92 -19.09
C SER A 218 -9.93 0.53 -19.61
N GLN A 219 -11.06 -0.04 -19.18
CA GLN A 219 -11.62 -1.31 -19.67
C GLN A 219 -12.27 -1.18 -21.07
N LYS A 220 -11.89 -0.19 -21.89
CA LYS A 220 -12.46 -0.10 -23.24
C LYS A 220 -11.97 -1.29 -24.04
N HIS A 221 -12.91 -2.19 -24.35
CA HIS A 221 -12.73 -3.34 -25.22
C HIS A 221 -11.81 -3.02 -26.40
N GLU A 222 -10.92 -3.96 -26.70
CA GLU A 222 -10.11 -3.98 -27.92
C GLU A 222 -11.01 -3.65 -29.13
N CYS A 223 -11.01 -2.40 -29.57
CA CYS A 223 -11.49 -2.07 -30.90
C CYS A 223 -10.45 -2.62 -31.86
N ASN A 224 -10.77 -3.77 -32.46
CA ASN A 224 -10.10 -4.31 -33.63
C ASN A 224 -10.22 -3.29 -34.79
N ASN A 225 -9.35 -2.29 -34.80
CA ASN A 225 -9.10 -1.53 -36.01
C ASN A 225 -8.28 -2.42 -36.94
N GLY A 226 -8.91 -2.90 -38.00
CA GLY A 226 -8.38 -3.83 -39.00
C GLY A 226 -7.22 -3.31 -39.86
N ASN A 227 -6.37 -2.43 -39.33
CA ASN A 227 -5.09 -2.06 -39.93
C ASN A 227 -3.98 -2.70 -39.09
N GLY A 228 -3.22 -3.61 -39.69
CA GLY A 228 -2.17 -4.43 -39.05
C GLY A 228 -0.94 -3.65 -38.56
N HIS A 229 -1.13 -2.57 -37.82
CA HIS A 229 -0.12 -1.95 -36.98
C HIS A 229 -0.58 -2.15 -35.54
N SER A 230 -0.04 -3.17 -34.87
CA SER A 230 -0.31 -3.42 -33.46
C SER A 230 0.22 -2.25 -32.64
N ASN A 231 -0.63 -1.26 -32.35
CA ASN A 231 -0.26 -0.20 -31.42
C ASN A 231 -0.04 -0.87 -30.06
N ARG A 232 1.21 -0.89 -29.58
CA ARG A 232 1.59 -1.58 -28.36
C ARG A 232 1.04 -0.80 -27.17
N GLN A 233 -0.21 -1.07 -26.80
CA GLN A 233 -0.87 -0.38 -25.69
C GLN A 233 -0.11 -0.66 -24.39
N VAL A 234 0.29 0.39 -23.69
CA VAL A 234 0.90 0.26 -22.35
C VAL A 234 -0.15 -0.28 -21.39
N VAL A 235 0.07 -1.49 -20.90
CA VAL A 235 -0.87 -2.19 -20.01
C VAL A 235 -0.64 -1.91 -18.53
N PHE A 236 0.57 -1.50 -18.15
CA PHE A 236 0.95 -1.16 -16.77
C PHE A 236 2.06 -0.11 -16.75
N LEU A 237 3.31 -0.52 -16.95
CA LEU A 237 4.46 0.34 -17.20
C LEU A 237 5.03 0.05 -18.60
N PRO A 238 5.79 0.96 -19.24
CA PRO A 238 6.13 0.85 -20.66
C PRO A 238 6.89 -0.44 -21.05
N SER A 239 7.73 -0.97 -20.16
CA SER A 239 8.46 -2.22 -20.40
C SER A 239 7.57 -3.47 -20.31
N PHE A 240 6.44 -3.40 -19.59
CA PHE A 240 5.53 -4.52 -19.38
C PHE A 240 4.68 -4.83 -20.62
N LYS A 241 4.22 -6.07 -20.72
CA LYS A 241 3.41 -6.59 -21.83
C LYS A 241 2.15 -7.27 -21.32
N ASN A 242 1.12 -7.32 -22.16
CA ASN A 242 -0.13 -7.99 -21.80
C ASN A 242 0.12 -9.50 -21.62
N VAL A 243 -0.43 -10.09 -20.55
CA VAL A 243 -0.29 -11.52 -20.27
C VAL A 243 -0.91 -12.39 -21.37
N SER A 244 -1.99 -11.95 -22.03
CA SER A 244 -2.61 -12.70 -23.14
C SER A 244 -1.68 -12.82 -24.35
N GLN A 245 -0.82 -11.81 -24.56
CA GLN A 245 0.15 -11.78 -25.64
C GLN A 245 1.37 -12.68 -25.36
N THR A 246 1.73 -12.87 -24.08
CA THR A 246 2.88 -13.70 -23.69
C THR A 246 2.50 -15.14 -23.32
N HIS A 247 1.29 -15.35 -22.80
CA HIS A 247 0.78 -16.64 -22.33
C HIS A 247 -0.70 -16.88 -22.73
N PRO A 248 -0.99 -17.13 -24.02
CA PRO A 248 -2.35 -17.19 -24.57
C PRO A 248 -3.26 -18.31 -24.01
N LYS A 249 -2.74 -19.23 -23.19
CA LYS A 249 -3.50 -20.36 -22.59
C LYS A 249 -3.71 -20.24 -21.08
N ARG A 250 -3.34 -19.12 -20.44
CA ARG A 250 -3.49 -18.94 -18.99
C ARG A 250 -4.95 -18.61 -18.64
N ASN A 251 -5.85 -19.57 -18.83
CA ASN A 251 -7.24 -19.48 -18.40
C ASN A 251 -7.30 -19.83 -16.91
N THR A 252 -7.13 -18.84 -16.04
CA THR A 252 -7.39 -19.04 -14.61
C THR A 252 -8.89 -18.91 -14.39
N ALA A 253 -9.54 -19.99 -13.94
CA ALA A 253 -10.90 -19.89 -13.42
C ALA A 253 -10.86 -18.91 -12.23
N SER A 254 -11.30 -17.67 -12.46
CA SER A 254 -11.44 -16.68 -11.40
C SER A 254 -12.70 -16.99 -10.61
N ILE A 255 -12.61 -16.95 -9.29
CA ILE A 255 -13.77 -17.04 -8.38
C ILE A 255 -14.71 -15.81 -8.46
N GLY A 256 -14.42 -14.89 -9.39
CA GLY A 256 -15.10 -13.63 -9.63
C GLY A 256 -14.45 -12.49 -8.85
N ASN A 257 -14.68 -11.26 -9.32
CA ASN A 257 -14.19 -10.05 -8.66
C ASN A 257 -15.13 -9.69 -7.49
N TYR A 258 -14.56 -9.42 -6.32
CA TYR A 258 -15.29 -9.00 -5.13
C TYR A 258 -14.50 -8.02 -4.24
N LEU A 259 -13.22 -7.76 -4.54
CA LEU A 259 -12.40 -6.75 -3.87
C LEU A 259 -12.33 -5.49 -4.75
N GLU A 260 -12.56 -4.34 -4.15
CA GLU A 260 -12.76 -3.08 -4.88
C GLU A 260 -11.49 -2.22 -4.95
N TYR A 261 -10.93 -1.86 -3.78
CA TYR A 261 -9.79 -0.95 -3.66
C TYR A 261 -9.02 -1.18 -2.34
N LEU A 262 -7.83 -0.59 -2.21
CA LEU A 262 -7.04 -0.60 -0.97
C LEU A 262 -7.57 0.47 0.00
N ASP A 263 -8.03 0.04 1.17
CA ASP A 263 -8.60 0.93 2.20
C ASP A 263 -7.50 1.58 3.06
N HIS A 264 -6.57 0.76 3.56
CA HIS A 264 -5.45 1.23 4.38
C HIS A 264 -4.29 0.22 4.41
N PHE A 265 -3.13 0.72 4.85
CA PHE A 265 -1.93 -0.07 5.12
C PHE A 265 -1.66 -0.08 6.62
N ALA A 266 -1.45 -1.24 7.20
CA ALA A 266 -0.89 -1.34 8.56
C ALA A 266 0.61 -1.60 8.47
N ILE A 267 1.40 -0.70 9.06
CA ILE A 267 2.85 -0.70 8.99
C ILE A 267 3.40 -0.90 10.40
N ALA A 268 4.01 -2.05 10.63
CA ALA A 268 4.69 -2.36 11.87
C ALA A 268 6.05 -1.66 11.91
N ILE A 269 6.34 -0.97 13.01
CA ILE A 269 7.56 -0.17 13.19
C ILE A 269 8.19 -0.42 14.55
N PRO A 270 9.51 -0.20 14.69
CA PRO A 270 10.19 -0.35 15.98
C PRO A 270 9.64 0.58 17.05
N LYS A 271 9.67 0.11 18.31
CA LYS A 271 9.25 0.90 19.47
C LYS A 271 9.97 2.24 19.54
N GLY A 272 9.22 3.31 19.79
CA GLY A 272 9.74 4.66 19.97
C GLY A 272 9.97 5.43 18.67
N THR A 273 9.59 4.87 17.52
CA THR A 273 9.76 5.52 16.20
C THR A 273 8.47 6.16 15.68
N LEU A 274 7.35 5.98 16.36
CA LEU A 274 6.02 6.41 15.89
C LEU A 274 5.92 7.92 15.63
N VAL A 275 6.27 8.75 16.62
CA VAL A 275 6.19 10.22 16.51
C VAL A 275 7.12 10.74 15.43
N GLU A 276 8.31 10.17 15.32
CA GLU A 276 9.28 10.53 14.30
C GLU A 276 8.75 10.23 12.89
N LEU A 277 8.20 9.03 12.68
CA LEU A 277 7.69 8.63 11.38
C LEU A 277 6.48 9.45 10.94
N ILE A 278 5.62 9.83 11.88
CA ILE A 278 4.52 10.77 11.60
C ILE A 278 5.07 12.13 11.17
N GLY A 279 6.10 12.63 11.85
CA GLY A 279 6.80 13.84 11.46
C GLY A 279 7.37 13.74 10.04
N TRP A 280 7.95 12.59 9.70
CA TRP A 280 8.43 12.31 8.34
C TRP A 280 7.29 12.35 7.33
N TYR A 281 6.20 11.58 7.52
CA TYR A 281 5.06 11.56 6.59
C TYR A 281 4.44 12.95 6.41
N SER A 282 4.36 13.73 7.49
CA SER A 282 3.82 15.09 7.43
C SER A 282 4.73 16.04 6.64
N GLN A 283 6.03 16.09 6.96
CA GLN A 283 6.95 17.03 6.32
C GLN A 283 7.34 16.61 4.90
N ALA A 284 7.59 15.31 4.69
CA ALA A 284 8.05 14.78 3.41
C ALA A 284 6.91 14.63 2.40
N LEU A 285 5.76 14.08 2.82
CA LEU A 285 4.64 13.74 1.93
C LEU A 285 3.37 14.58 2.15
N GLY A 286 3.39 15.53 3.10
CA GLY A 286 2.25 16.39 3.39
C GLY A 286 1.07 15.66 4.04
N PHE A 287 1.33 14.52 4.70
CA PHE A 287 0.26 13.79 5.38
C PHE A 287 -0.15 14.52 6.67
N GLU A 288 -1.40 14.31 7.06
CA GLU A 288 -1.98 14.84 8.28
C GLU A 288 -2.37 13.68 9.20
N ARG A 289 -2.39 13.94 10.51
CA ARG A 289 -2.90 12.98 11.48
C ARG A 289 -4.40 12.79 11.26
N PHE A 290 -4.78 11.54 11.05
CA PHE A 290 -6.18 11.15 10.87
C PHE A 290 -6.73 10.65 12.20
N TYR A 291 -7.58 11.47 12.83
CA TYR A 291 -8.21 11.14 14.11
C TYR A 291 -9.57 10.50 13.86
N ASN A 292 -9.83 9.38 14.54
CA ASN A 292 -11.10 8.66 14.35
C ASN A 292 -12.15 9.00 15.40
N ASN A 293 -11.74 9.56 16.55
CA ASN A 293 -12.61 9.91 17.68
C ASN A 293 -12.04 11.13 18.41
N ASP A 294 -12.92 11.90 19.06
CA ASP A 294 -12.55 13.07 19.87
C ASP A 294 -11.72 12.73 21.12
N ASP A 295 -11.65 11.44 21.52
CA ASP A 295 -10.95 10.95 22.71
C ASP A 295 -9.46 10.56 22.46
N GLU A 296 -8.91 10.74 21.25
CA GLU A 296 -7.50 10.43 20.97
C GLU A 296 -6.57 11.54 21.51
N ASP A 297 -5.72 11.22 22.49
CA ASP A 297 -4.65 12.12 22.93
C ASP A 297 -3.68 12.33 21.75
N GLN A 298 -3.59 13.59 21.29
CA GLN A 298 -2.81 14.01 20.13
C GLN A 298 -1.36 13.49 20.15
N GLN A 299 -0.78 13.31 21.35
CA GLN A 299 0.61 12.91 21.52
C GLN A 299 0.82 11.42 21.80
N LYS A 300 -0.22 10.68 22.21
CA LYS A 300 -0.07 9.27 22.64
C LYS A 300 -0.66 8.25 21.66
N GLY A 301 -1.59 8.66 20.81
CA GLY A 301 -2.24 7.76 19.86
C GLY A 301 -3.18 6.77 20.54
N ILE A 302 -3.60 5.73 19.83
CA ILE A 302 -4.51 4.72 20.35
C ILE A 302 -3.68 3.56 20.91
N GLN A 303 -3.67 3.42 22.23
CA GLN A 303 -3.09 2.27 22.90
C GLN A 303 -4.12 1.15 23.05
N ILE A 304 -3.72 -0.07 22.68
CA ILE A 304 -4.55 -1.27 22.77
C ILE A 304 -3.76 -2.29 23.58
N GLU A 305 -4.32 -2.68 24.71
CA GLU A 305 -3.75 -3.67 25.62
C GLU A 305 -4.47 -5.01 25.44
N SER A 306 -3.87 -6.13 25.84
CA SER A 306 -4.52 -7.45 25.86
C SER A 306 -5.73 -7.48 26.81
N SER A 307 -6.66 -8.40 26.57
CA SER A 307 -7.74 -8.71 27.52
C SER A 307 -7.22 -9.41 28.78
N GLU A 308 -6.10 -10.14 28.67
CA GLU A 308 -5.46 -10.77 29.82
C GLU A 308 -4.47 -9.81 30.49
N LYS A 309 -4.40 -9.88 31.82
CA LYS A 309 -3.48 -9.04 32.59
C LYS A 309 -2.03 -9.44 32.30
N ASP A 310 -1.16 -8.44 32.26
CA ASP A 310 0.29 -8.57 32.07
C ASP A 310 0.73 -9.12 30.70
N LEU A 311 -0.20 -9.19 29.73
CA LEU A 311 0.11 -9.46 28.33
C LEU A 311 0.42 -8.19 27.52
N GLY A 312 1.02 -8.38 26.35
CA GLY A 312 1.50 -7.30 25.49
C GLY A 312 0.37 -6.43 24.93
N GLY A 313 0.76 -5.43 24.16
CA GLY A 313 -0.15 -4.51 23.49
C GLY A 313 0.48 -3.89 22.26
N LEU A 314 -0.18 -2.88 21.73
CA LEU A 314 0.33 -2.04 20.65
C LEU A 314 -0.12 -0.60 20.84
N THR A 315 0.64 0.30 20.24
CA THR A 315 0.25 1.70 20.08
C THR A 315 0.13 1.98 18.59
N THR A 316 -0.98 2.59 18.19
CA THR A 316 -1.22 2.93 16.78
C THR A 316 -1.56 4.39 16.59
N MET A 317 -1.10 4.94 15.47
CA MET A 317 -1.42 6.27 15.00
C MET A 317 -1.68 6.25 13.50
N VAL A 318 -2.64 7.03 13.04
CA VAL A 318 -3.02 7.04 11.63
C VAL A 318 -2.61 8.36 10.98
N VAL A 319 -2.07 8.26 9.77
CA VAL A 319 -1.79 9.40 8.88
C VAL A 319 -2.43 9.17 7.52
N ALA A 320 -2.86 10.24 6.87
CA ALA A 320 -3.43 10.21 5.52
C ALA A 320 -3.04 11.47 4.75
N PRO A 321 -3.08 11.47 3.40
CA PRO A 321 -2.95 12.69 2.62
C PRO A 321 -3.97 13.75 3.06
N SER A 322 -3.60 15.03 2.97
CA SER A 322 -4.53 16.12 3.30
C SER A 322 -5.81 16.05 2.45
N LEU A 323 -6.97 16.18 3.11
CA LEU A 323 -8.27 16.13 2.43
C LEU A 323 -8.39 17.24 1.39
N LEU A 324 -7.90 18.44 1.70
CA LEU A 324 -7.93 19.58 0.81
C LEU A 324 -7.13 19.33 -0.48
N SER A 325 -5.93 18.74 -0.34
CA SER A 325 -5.12 18.33 -1.50
C SER A 325 -5.83 17.29 -2.36
N SER A 326 -6.43 16.29 -1.71
CA SER A 326 -7.15 15.21 -2.39
C SER A 326 -8.40 15.72 -3.13
N LEU A 327 -9.12 16.66 -2.52
CA LEU A 327 -10.31 17.31 -3.07
C LEU A 327 -9.96 18.21 -4.27
N ASN A 328 -8.95 19.08 -4.13
CA ASN A 328 -8.51 19.97 -5.19
C ASN A 328 -8.11 19.19 -6.44
N ARG A 329 -7.41 18.05 -6.28
CA ARG A 329 -7.06 17.19 -7.41
C ARG A 329 -8.28 16.58 -8.10
N HIS A 330 -9.25 16.08 -7.32
CA HIS A 330 -10.46 15.52 -7.92
C HIS A 330 -11.22 16.58 -8.73
N ILE A 331 -11.25 17.82 -8.22
CA ILE A 331 -11.83 18.96 -8.93
C ILE A 331 -11.09 19.27 -10.24
N GLU A 332 -9.75 19.24 -10.24
CA GLU A 332 -8.93 19.41 -11.45
C GLU A 332 -9.20 18.33 -12.49
N LEU A 333 -9.22 17.05 -12.08
CA LEU A 333 -9.38 15.90 -12.98
C LEU A 333 -10.78 15.77 -13.56
N HIS A 334 -11.81 16.11 -12.78
CA HIS A 334 -13.22 15.96 -13.16
C HIS A 334 -13.90 17.29 -13.51
N GLY A 335 -13.13 18.38 -13.59
CA GLY A 335 -13.55 19.65 -14.16
C GLY A 335 -14.87 20.18 -13.60
N LEU A 336 -14.91 20.65 -12.36
CA LEU A 336 -16.05 21.45 -11.89
C LEU A 336 -16.12 22.87 -12.50
N GLY A 337 -15.53 23.10 -13.68
CA GLY A 337 -15.50 24.43 -14.27
C GLY A 337 -15.07 24.57 -15.73
N GLU A 338 -14.78 23.51 -16.49
CA GLU A 338 -14.31 23.65 -17.88
C GLU A 338 -14.95 22.71 -18.90
N ASP A 339 -16.11 22.12 -18.63
CA ASP A 339 -16.93 21.53 -19.69
C ASP A 339 -17.94 22.57 -20.24
N GLY A 340 -17.48 23.30 -21.27
CA GLY A 340 -18.11 23.20 -22.58
C GLY A 340 -19.51 23.77 -22.84
N ASP A 341 -20.19 24.44 -21.91
CA ASP A 341 -21.39 25.24 -22.25
C ASP A 341 -21.40 26.59 -21.52
N ARG A 342 -21.03 27.66 -22.24
CA ARG A 342 -20.90 29.04 -21.73
C ARG A 342 -22.22 29.68 -21.26
N ASN A 343 -23.30 28.92 -21.05
CA ASN A 343 -24.62 29.45 -20.71
C ASN A 343 -25.37 28.73 -19.57
N SER A 344 -24.78 27.79 -18.83
CA SER A 344 -25.42 27.28 -17.59
C SER A 344 -24.77 27.90 -16.35
N ILE A 345 -25.48 28.85 -15.71
CA ILE A 345 -25.12 29.36 -14.39
C ILE A 345 -25.51 28.26 -13.39
N ILE A 346 -24.55 27.41 -13.01
CA ILE A 346 -24.73 26.47 -11.92
C ILE A 346 -24.92 27.29 -10.63
N SER A 347 -25.98 26.99 -9.86
CA SER A 347 -26.26 27.72 -8.61
C SER A 347 -25.18 27.43 -7.56
N GLU A 348 -24.92 28.37 -6.64
CA GLU A 348 -23.96 28.16 -5.53
C GLU A 348 -24.31 26.93 -4.68
N LYS A 349 -25.61 26.65 -4.52
CA LYS A 349 -26.11 25.46 -3.82
C LYS A 349 -25.71 24.16 -4.54
N GLU A 350 -25.87 24.10 -5.86
CA GLU A 350 -25.50 22.93 -6.66
C GLU A 350 -23.97 22.73 -6.73
N LEU A 351 -23.19 23.82 -6.76
CA LEU A 351 -21.74 23.76 -6.65
C LEU A 351 -21.30 23.19 -5.30
N HIS A 352 -21.94 23.61 -4.21
CA HIS A 352 -21.68 23.10 -2.86
C HIS A 352 -22.04 21.61 -2.76
N GLU A 353 -23.23 21.19 -3.20
CA GLU A 353 -23.63 19.77 -3.22
C GLU A 353 -22.67 18.89 -4.04
N ARG A 354 -22.17 19.38 -5.18
CA ARG A 354 -21.16 18.66 -5.97
C ARG A 354 -19.82 18.55 -5.23
N ARG A 355 -19.36 19.60 -4.56
CA ARG A 355 -18.12 19.58 -3.76
C ARG A 355 -18.24 18.60 -2.60
N GLU A 356 -19.37 18.58 -1.91
CA GLU A 356 -19.67 17.65 -0.82
C GLU A 356 -19.68 16.18 -1.30
N LEU A 357 -20.35 15.90 -2.42
CA LEU A 357 -20.36 14.55 -3.00
C LEU A 357 -18.97 14.09 -3.41
N ILE A 358 -18.16 15.00 -3.97
CA ILE A 358 -16.78 14.71 -4.34
C ILE A 358 -15.92 14.47 -3.10
N ALA A 359 -16.02 15.33 -2.09
CA ALA A 359 -15.30 15.18 -0.83
C ALA A 359 -15.63 13.83 -0.18
N SER A 360 -16.90 13.43 -0.15
CA SER A 360 -17.35 12.13 0.34
C SER A 360 -16.73 10.95 -0.45
N LYS A 361 -16.74 11.01 -1.79
CA LYS A 361 -16.11 9.98 -2.65
C LYS A 361 -14.60 9.92 -2.46
N VAL A 362 -13.94 11.07 -2.37
CA VAL A 362 -12.50 11.19 -2.14
C VAL A 362 -12.15 10.62 -0.76
N MET A 363 -12.87 10.98 0.30
CA MET A 363 -12.67 10.44 1.65
C MET A 363 -12.86 8.93 1.72
N LYS A 364 -13.86 8.38 1.02
CA LYS A 364 -14.12 6.93 0.99
C LYS A 364 -12.93 6.14 0.43
N LYS A 365 -12.20 6.71 -0.52
CA LYS A 365 -11.05 6.07 -1.20
C LYS A 365 -9.69 6.65 -0.80
N MET A 366 -9.68 7.59 0.14
CA MET A 366 -8.45 8.20 0.63
C MET A 366 -7.67 7.15 1.41
N ILE A 367 -6.44 6.93 0.96
CA ILE A 367 -5.56 5.94 1.54
C ILE A 367 -5.07 6.38 2.93
N LYS A 368 -5.08 5.46 3.88
CA LYS A 368 -4.67 5.70 5.26
C LYS A 368 -3.51 4.78 5.62
N PHE A 369 -2.50 5.30 6.31
CA PHE A 369 -1.42 4.50 6.89
C PHE A 369 -1.61 4.42 8.40
N VAL A 370 -1.77 3.21 8.88
CA VAL A 370 -1.89 2.85 10.28
C VAL A 370 -0.50 2.42 10.74
N LEU A 371 0.19 3.29 11.48
CA LEU A 371 1.54 3.04 11.98
C LEU A 371 1.44 2.40 13.36
N ILE A 372 2.08 1.25 13.54
CA ILE A 372 1.88 0.40 14.72
C ILE A 372 3.23 0.05 15.36
N GLU A 373 3.40 0.38 16.63
CA GLU A 373 4.59 0.01 17.41
C GLU A 373 4.25 -0.96 18.56
N PRO A 374 5.21 -1.81 18.99
CA PRO A 374 4.95 -2.81 20.02
C PRO A 374 4.95 -2.24 21.43
N VAL A 375 4.01 -2.71 22.26
CA VAL A 375 4.01 -2.53 23.71
C VAL A 375 4.29 -3.88 24.37
N ASN A 376 5.55 -4.15 24.69
CA ASN A 376 5.95 -5.38 25.38
C ASN A 376 5.77 -5.25 26.90
N THR A 377 5.51 -6.37 27.59
CA THR A 377 5.57 -6.44 29.06
C THR A 377 6.84 -7.17 29.50
N LYS A 378 6.99 -7.40 30.81
CA LYS A 378 8.10 -8.19 31.35
C LYS A 378 8.04 -9.67 30.96
N HIS A 379 6.85 -10.19 30.71
CA HIS A 379 6.61 -11.62 30.56
C HIS A 379 6.08 -12.01 29.17
N SER A 380 5.59 -11.04 28.40
CA SER A 380 5.00 -11.28 27.10
C SER A 380 5.44 -10.29 26.05
N LYS A 381 5.38 -10.75 24.81
CA LYS A 381 5.82 -10.05 23.63
C LYS A 381 4.62 -9.60 22.81
N SER A 382 4.61 -8.34 22.39
CA SER A 382 3.62 -7.85 21.44
C SER A 382 3.67 -8.65 20.14
N GLN A 383 2.52 -8.95 19.54
CA GLN A 383 2.43 -9.48 18.18
C GLN A 383 3.19 -8.62 17.15
N ILE A 384 3.29 -7.31 17.39
CA ILE A 384 4.05 -6.40 16.52
C ILE A 384 5.55 -6.65 16.68
N GLN A 385 6.00 -7.02 17.89
CA GLN A 385 7.37 -7.44 18.08
C GLN A 385 7.64 -8.82 17.44
N GLU A 386 6.68 -9.76 17.49
CA GLU A 386 6.78 -11.01 16.72
C GLU A 386 6.94 -10.71 15.22
N PHE A 387 6.10 -9.83 14.65
CA PHE A 387 6.25 -9.39 13.27
C PHE A 387 7.66 -8.86 13.02
N LEU A 388 8.15 -7.92 13.83
CA LEU A 388 9.45 -7.26 13.61
C LEU A 388 10.62 -8.25 13.66
N ASP A 389 10.52 -9.32 14.44
CA ASP A 389 11.57 -10.32 14.55
C ASP A 389 11.58 -11.28 13.35
N TYR A 390 10.40 -11.73 12.90
CA TYR A 390 10.29 -12.63 11.75
C TYR A 390 10.39 -11.92 10.39
N HIS A 391 9.95 -10.68 10.33
CA HIS A 391 10.15 -9.79 9.19
C HIS A 391 11.56 -9.21 9.20
N ASP A 392 12.30 -9.28 10.30
CA ASP A 392 13.57 -8.59 10.46
C ASP A 392 13.45 -7.12 10.06
N GLY A 393 12.66 -6.34 10.82
CA GLY A 393 12.54 -4.89 10.67
C GLY A 393 11.14 -4.37 10.33
N PRO A 394 11.00 -3.04 10.12
CA PRO A 394 9.71 -2.43 9.79
C PRO A 394 9.18 -2.94 8.45
N GLY A 395 7.86 -2.98 8.31
CA GLY A 395 7.22 -3.43 7.09
C GLY A 395 5.70 -3.37 7.16
N VAL A 396 5.06 -3.63 6.02
CA VAL A 396 3.61 -3.75 5.95
C VAL A 396 3.18 -5.08 6.57
N ALA A 397 2.49 -4.99 7.71
CA ALA A 397 1.88 -6.14 8.36
C ALA A 397 0.64 -6.61 7.59
N HIS A 398 -0.22 -5.67 7.16
CA HIS A 398 -1.36 -6.02 6.35
C HIS A 398 -1.80 -4.94 5.35
N LEU A 399 -2.43 -5.43 4.27
CA LEU A 399 -3.24 -4.62 3.38
C LEU A 399 -4.72 -4.82 3.72
N ALA A 400 -5.42 -3.73 3.99
CA ALA A 400 -6.86 -3.75 4.06
C ALA A 400 -7.46 -3.50 2.68
N VAL A 401 -8.29 -4.45 2.24
CA VAL A 401 -8.97 -4.42 0.94
C VAL A 401 -10.47 -4.27 1.16
N HIS A 402 -11.04 -3.24 0.54
CA HIS A 402 -12.46 -2.96 0.64
C HIS A 402 -13.28 -3.91 -0.23
N THR A 403 -14.46 -4.31 0.26
CA THR A 403 -15.50 -5.00 -0.49
C THR A 403 -16.88 -4.47 -0.14
N GLU A 404 -17.79 -4.43 -1.12
CA GLU A 404 -19.19 -4.04 -0.87
C GLU A 404 -20.01 -5.20 -0.25
N ASP A 405 -19.59 -6.46 -0.44
CA ASP A 405 -20.24 -7.67 0.07
C ASP A 405 -19.20 -8.62 0.71
N ILE A 406 -18.91 -8.35 1.99
CA ILE A 406 -17.90 -9.08 2.76
C ILE A 406 -18.28 -10.55 3.02
N ILE A 407 -19.56 -10.87 3.17
CA ILE A 407 -20.01 -12.25 3.39
C ILE A 407 -19.68 -13.08 2.14
N ASN A 408 -20.03 -12.58 0.95
CA ASN A 408 -19.73 -13.26 -0.29
C ASN A 408 -18.21 -13.35 -0.54
N ALA A 409 -17.47 -12.25 -0.33
CA ALA A 409 -16.02 -12.22 -0.48
C ALA A 409 -15.31 -13.29 0.36
N VAL A 410 -15.64 -13.35 1.66
CA VAL A 410 -15.05 -14.30 2.61
C VAL A 410 -15.54 -15.73 2.34
N SER A 411 -16.82 -15.92 2.03
CA SER A 411 -17.35 -17.26 1.72
C SER A 411 -16.66 -17.86 0.48
N LYS A 412 -16.44 -17.06 -0.57
CA LYS A 412 -15.77 -17.49 -1.79
C LYS A 412 -14.30 -17.82 -1.57
N SER A 413 -13.55 -16.91 -0.94
CA SER A 413 -12.12 -17.11 -0.69
C SER A 413 -11.86 -18.33 0.21
N ARG A 414 -12.71 -18.55 1.23
CA ARG A 414 -12.63 -19.73 2.10
C ARG A 414 -12.86 -21.04 1.36
N LYS A 415 -13.82 -21.07 0.42
CA LYS A 415 -14.11 -22.27 -0.39
C LYS A 415 -12.92 -22.71 -1.25
N VAL A 416 -12.04 -21.78 -1.60
CA VAL A 416 -10.81 -22.07 -2.36
C VAL A 416 -9.55 -22.12 -1.50
N GLY A 417 -9.69 -22.09 -0.17
CA GLY A 417 -8.59 -22.39 0.75
C GLY A 417 -7.96 -21.22 1.48
N ILE A 418 -8.46 -19.98 1.34
CA ILE A 418 -7.99 -18.89 2.20
C ILE A 418 -8.42 -19.14 3.64
N GLU A 419 -7.43 -19.21 4.53
CA GLU A 419 -7.66 -19.31 5.95
C GLU A 419 -7.82 -17.93 6.60
N TYR A 420 -8.79 -17.83 7.50
CA TYR A 420 -9.05 -16.64 8.31
C TYR A 420 -8.78 -16.90 9.78
N ILE A 421 -8.47 -15.85 10.52
CA ILE A 421 -8.33 -15.92 11.98
C ILE A 421 -9.60 -16.50 12.63
N SER A 422 -9.48 -17.09 13.81
CA SER A 422 -10.62 -17.62 14.55
C SER A 422 -11.24 -16.55 15.44
N VAL A 423 -12.55 -16.35 15.30
CA VAL A 423 -13.36 -15.51 16.21
C VAL A 423 -14.20 -16.46 17.07
N PRO A 424 -14.16 -16.36 18.42
CA PRO A 424 -14.89 -17.27 19.27
C PRO A 424 -16.40 -17.01 19.18
N SER A 425 -17.22 -18.07 19.22
CA SER A 425 -18.69 -17.96 19.17
C SER A 425 -19.28 -17.11 20.31
N THR A 426 -18.55 -16.97 21.42
CA THR A 426 -18.90 -16.09 22.54
C THR A 426 -18.99 -14.62 22.12
N TYR A 427 -18.22 -14.18 21.12
CA TYR A 427 -18.32 -12.83 20.55
C TYR A 427 -19.74 -12.57 20.01
N TYR A 428 -20.23 -13.44 19.12
CA TYR A 428 -21.55 -13.32 18.49
C TYR A 428 -22.69 -13.56 19.48
N LYS A 429 -22.49 -14.50 20.42
CA LYS A 429 -23.42 -14.73 21.52
C LYS A 429 -23.61 -13.46 22.35
N THR A 430 -22.54 -12.74 22.66
CA THR A 430 -22.59 -11.48 23.41
C THR A 430 -23.41 -10.42 22.67
N TRP A 431 -23.24 -10.30 21.35
CA TRP A 431 -24.07 -9.41 20.51
C TRP A 431 -25.55 -9.78 20.57
N ARG A 432 -25.88 -11.07 20.41
CA ARG A 432 -27.26 -11.59 20.49
C ARG A 432 -27.92 -11.43 21.85
N GLU A 433 -27.14 -11.50 22.93
CA GLU A 433 -27.63 -11.34 24.31
C GLU A 433 -27.82 -9.87 24.67
N LYS A 434 -26.85 -9.00 24.34
CA LYS A 434 -26.93 -7.57 24.61
C LYS A 434 -28.03 -6.88 23.81
N LYS A 435 -28.29 -7.35 22.57
CA LYS A 435 -29.28 -6.75 21.63
C LYS A 435 -29.22 -5.22 21.63
N THR A 436 -28.01 -4.69 21.47
CA THR A 436 -27.78 -3.24 21.43
C THR A 436 -28.59 -2.61 20.29
N GLU A 437 -28.76 -1.29 20.31
CA GLU A 437 -29.44 -0.60 19.21
C GLU A 437 -28.77 -0.91 17.86
N LEU A 438 -27.42 -0.87 17.84
CA LEU A 438 -26.63 -1.23 16.67
C LEU A 438 -26.87 -2.66 16.18
N TYR A 439 -27.08 -3.63 17.09
CA TYR A 439 -27.33 -5.03 16.72
C TYR A 439 -28.53 -5.16 15.76
N ASN A 440 -29.58 -4.37 15.98
CA ASN A 440 -30.79 -4.38 15.15
C ASN A 440 -30.65 -3.57 13.85
N MET A 441 -29.60 -2.76 13.73
CA MET A 441 -29.35 -1.86 12.59
C MET A 441 -28.37 -2.45 11.56
N VAL A 442 -27.56 -3.43 11.96
CA VAL A 442 -26.70 -4.20 11.04
C VAL A 442 -27.58 -4.92 10.04
N ALA A 443 -27.31 -4.72 8.74
CA ALA A 443 -28.16 -5.22 7.66
C ALA A 443 -27.86 -6.68 7.33
N GLU A 444 -26.63 -7.12 7.59
CA GLU A 444 -26.15 -8.47 7.32
C GLU A 444 -26.70 -9.49 8.34
N ASP A 445 -26.90 -10.73 7.89
CA ASP A 445 -27.35 -11.83 8.76
C ASP A 445 -26.25 -12.22 9.76
N TRP A 446 -26.54 -12.09 11.05
CA TRP A 446 -25.63 -12.44 12.15
C TRP A 446 -25.16 -13.90 12.13
N ALA A 447 -25.96 -14.84 11.62
CA ALA A 447 -25.54 -16.24 11.45
C ALA A 447 -24.47 -16.35 10.35
N LEU A 448 -24.62 -15.62 9.24
CA LEU A 448 -23.62 -15.58 8.17
C LEU A 448 -22.36 -14.83 8.62
N LEU A 449 -22.49 -13.77 9.41
CA LEU A 449 -21.34 -13.08 10.02
C LEU A 449 -20.55 -14.04 10.93
N GLU A 450 -21.22 -14.84 11.76
CA GLU A 450 -20.59 -15.84 12.61
C GLU A 450 -19.92 -16.97 11.82
N GLU A 451 -20.60 -17.55 10.84
CA GLU A 451 -20.05 -18.59 9.96
C GLU A 451 -18.76 -18.12 9.26
N ASN A 452 -18.78 -16.88 8.78
CA ASN A 452 -17.67 -16.27 8.05
C ASN A 452 -16.65 -15.58 8.95
N ARG A 453 -16.82 -15.59 10.28
CA ARG A 453 -15.90 -14.99 11.27
C ARG A 453 -15.67 -13.49 11.02
N ILE A 454 -16.75 -12.78 10.70
CA ILE A 454 -16.75 -11.34 10.44
C ILE A 454 -17.07 -10.59 11.74
N LEU A 455 -16.25 -9.60 12.07
CA LEU A 455 -16.38 -8.72 13.22
C LEU A 455 -17.19 -7.47 12.85
N VAL A 456 -17.93 -6.94 13.81
CA VAL A 456 -18.81 -5.77 13.68
C VAL A 456 -18.38 -4.69 14.68
N ASP A 457 -18.20 -3.46 14.21
CA ASP A 457 -18.03 -2.29 15.06
C ASP A 457 -18.74 -1.07 14.45
N GLY A 458 -19.23 -0.15 15.29
CA GLY A 458 -20.01 0.99 14.84
C GLY A 458 -20.54 1.87 15.95
N ILE A 459 -21.12 2.99 15.54
CA ILE A 459 -21.64 4.03 16.41
C ILE A 459 -23.09 4.30 16.01
N VAL A 460 -23.95 4.52 17.02
CA VAL A 460 -25.32 4.99 16.85
C VAL A 460 -25.40 6.41 17.39
N PHE A 461 -25.90 7.33 16.58
CA PHE A 461 -26.09 8.73 16.91
C PHE A 461 -27.49 8.95 17.51
N PRO A 462 -27.61 9.78 18.56
CA PRO A 462 -28.91 10.19 19.09
C PRO A 462 -29.76 10.88 18.02
N LYS A 463 -31.08 10.62 18.02
CA LYS A 463 -32.01 11.18 17.00
C LYS A 463 -32.29 12.68 17.15
N ASP A 464 -31.97 13.27 18.30
CA ASP A 464 -32.35 14.64 18.68
C ASP A 464 -31.18 15.65 18.64
N GLN A 465 -30.01 15.23 18.14
CA GLN A 465 -28.97 16.20 17.80
C GLN A 465 -29.16 16.59 16.33
N ASP A 466 -29.65 17.82 16.11
CA ASP A 466 -29.39 18.57 14.89
C ASP A 466 -27.87 18.66 14.75
N LEU A 467 -27.26 17.66 14.13
CA LEU A 467 -25.85 17.66 13.79
C LEU A 467 -25.69 18.73 12.70
N GLU A 468 -25.43 19.97 13.14
CA GLU A 468 -24.94 21.05 12.30
C GLU A 468 -23.73 20.52 11.49
N ASP A 469 -23.92 20.41 10.18
CA ASP A 469 -22.92 20.55 9.12
C ASP A 469 -21.50 20.03 9.40
N THR A 470 -21.36 18.76 9.76
CA THR A 470 -20.13 18.03 9.44
C THR A 470 -20.27 17.44 8.04
N ALA A 471 -19.35 17.79 7.13
CA ALA A 471 -19.28 17.42 5.69
C ALA A 471 -19.31 15.91 5.35
N GLU A 472 -19.61 15.05 6.32
CA GLU A 472 -19.80 13.61 6.17
C GLU A 472 -21.28 13.18 6.12
N ASN A 473 -22.24 14.09 6.33
CA ASN A 473 -23.69 13.75 6.30
C ASN A 473 -24.34 13.83 4.91
N THR A 474 -23.58 14.10 3.86
CA THR A 474 -24.09 14.41 2.51
C THR A 474 -24.13 13.19 1.57
N SER A 475 -24.61 12.05 2.06
CA SER A 475 -24.90 10.88 1.20
C SER A 475 -26.14 10.14 1.65
N SER A 476 -27.30 10.55 1.12
CA SER A 476 -28.56 9.81 0.80
C SER A 476 -29.11 8.70 1.72
N ASN A 477 -28.49 8.38 2.85
CA ASN A 477 -28.98 7.46 3.87
C ASN A 477 -28.95 8.22 5.19
N ASN A 478 -30.09 8.82 5.51
CA ASN A 478 -30.38 9.56 6.74
C ASN A 478 -30.49 8.58 7.94
N ASN A 479 -29.49 7.71 8.08
CA ASN A 479 -29.41 6.68 9.10
C ASN A 479 -28.65 7.24 10.29
N ASN A 480 -29.25 7.19 11.47
CA ASN A 480 -28.64 7.62 12.72
C ASN A 480 -27.56 6.65 13.22
N PHE A 481 -26.86 5.94 12.33
CA PHE A 481 -25.84 4.96 12.69
C PHE A 481 -24.84 4.75 11.55
N ARG A 482 -23.62 4.37 11.91
CA ARG A 482 -22.54 4.01 10.99
C ARG A 482 -21.81 2.79 11.54
N TYR A 483 -21.51 1.81 10.70
CA TYR A 483 -20.78 0.62 11.11
C TYR A 483 -19.82 0.13 10.03
N LEU A 484 -18.93 -0.75 10.43
CA LEU A 484 -17.99 -1.43 9.56
C LEU A 484 -17.93 -2.91 9.92
N LEU A 485 -17.55 -3.70 8.92
CA LEU A 485 -17.38 -5.14 9.01
C LEU A 485 -15.94 -5.47 8.63
N GLN A 486 -15.28 -6.31 9.41
CA GLN A 486 -13.88 -6.67 9.19
C GLN A 486 -13.62 -8.14 9.45
N THR A 487 -12.69 -8.73 8.72
CA THR A 487 -12.06 -10.00 9.09
C THR A 487 -10.66 -10.08 8.50
N PHE A 488 -9.84 -11.00 9.01
CA PHE A 488 -8.42 -11.06 8.69
C PHE A 488 -8.03 -12.46 8.24
N THR A 489 -7.23 -12.55 7.19
CA THR A 489 -6.62 -13.83 6.81
C THR A 489 -5.59 -14.23 7.86
N LYS A 490 -5.25 -15.52 7.91
CA LYS A 490 -3.95 -15.91 8.47
C LYS A 490 -2.82 -15.30 7.62
N PRO A 491 -1.57 -15.28 8.13
CA PRO A 491 -0.40 -14.97 7.32
C PRO A 491 -0.42 -15.77 6.01
N ILE A 492 -0.09 -15.11 4.90
CA ILE A 492 -0.16 -15.74 3.56
C ILE A 492 1.01 -16.72 3.35
N GLU A 493 2.13 -16.46 4.00
CA GLU A 493 3.31 -17.33 4.01
C GLU A 493 3.53 -17.93 5.42
N ASP A 494 4.54 -18.78 5.57
CA ASP A 494 4.86 -19.46 6.82
C ASP A 494 5.24 -18.49 7.96
N ARG A 495 5.97 -17.42 7.63
CA ARG A 495 6.37 -16.40 8.62
C ARG A 495 5.12 -15.66 9.11
N PRO A 496 4.98 -15.35 10.42
CA PRO A 496 3.88 -14.57 10.97
C PRO A 496 4.01 -13.07 10.62
N THR A 497 4.10 -12.75 9.33
CA THR A 497 4.33 -11.39 8.83
C THR A 497 3.12 -10.85 8.07
N PHE A 498 3.07 -11.02 6.76
CA PHE A 498 2.09 -10.38 5.89
C PHE A 498 0.74 -11.11 5.85
N TYR A 499 -0.36 -10.40 6.06
CA TYR A 499 -1.74 -10.89 5.91
C TYR A 499 -2.68 -9.85 5.27
N PHE A 500 -3.91 -10.25 4.95
CA PHE A 500 -4.96 -9.35 4.46
C PHE A 500 -6.00 -9.06 5.53
N GLU A 501 -6.50 -7.84 5.53
CA GLU A 501 -7.77 -7.47 6.12
C GLU A 501 -8.81 -7.32 5.01
N ILE A 502 -9.98 -7.96 5.16
CA ILE A 502 -11.14 -7.74 4.31
C ILE A 502 -12.08 -6.82 5.09
N ILE A 503 -12.39 -5.65 4.53
CA ILE A 503 -13.19 -4.62 5.19
C ILE A 503 -14.38 -4.20 4.32
N SER A 504 -15.53 -3.96 4.96
CA SER A 504 -16.69 -3.31 4.33
C SER A 504 -17.19 -2.18 5.21
N ARG A 505 -17.46 -1.01 4.60
CA ARG A 505 -17.86 0.19 5.34
C ARG A 505 -19.30 0.57 5.03
N ARG A 506 -20.09 0.79 6.09
CA ARG A 506 -21.47 1.31 6.03
C ARG A 506 -21.48 2.70 6.66
N GLY A 507 -20.82 3.63 5.97
CA GLY A 507 -20.66 5.03 6.38
C GLY A 507 -19.59 5.28 7.45
N ASN A 508 -19.04 4.24 8.10
CA ASN A 508 -18.00 4.40 9.11
C ASN A 508 -16.61 4.56 8.46
N SER A 509 -15.94 5.70 8.67
CA SER A 509 -14.59 6.02 8.19
C SER A 509 -13.46 5.60 9.15
N GLY A 510 -13.79 5.15 10.36
CA GLY A 510 -12.86 4.75 11.41
C GLY A 510 -12.22 3.36 11.22
N PHE A 511 -11.49 2.86 12.21
CA PHE A 511 -10.79 1.55 12.11
C PHE A 511 -11.39 0.45 12.98
N GLY A 512 -12.48 0.76 13.69
CA GLY A 512 -13.17 -0.18 14.56
C GLY A 512 -12.36 -0.51 15.82
N LYS A 513 -12.27 0.42 16.78
CA LYS A 513 -11.51 0.22 18.03
C LYS A 513 -11.89 -1.08 18.75
N GLY A 514 -13.17 -1.45 18.76
CA GLY A 514 -13.67 -2.71 19.32
C GLY A 514 -13.23 -3.93 18.50
N ASN A 515 -13.21 -3.81 17.17
CA ASN A 515 -12.70 -4.86 16.29
C ASN A 515 -11.19 -5.07 16.44
N ILE A 516 -10.40 -4.00 16.61
CA ILE A 516 -8.96 -4.12 16.82
C ILE A 516 -8.67 -4.92 18.11
N LYS A 517 -9.46 -4.74 19.16
CA LYS A 517 -9.32 -5.55 20.39
C LYS A 517 -9.66 -7.02 20.14
N ALA A 518 -10.77 -7.31 19.46
CA ALA A 518 -11.16 -8.68 19.14
C ALA A 518 -10.14 -9.39 18.22
N LEU A 519 -9.56 -8.64 17.28
CA LEU A 519 -8.43 -9.06 16.44
C LEU A 519 -7.19 -9.36 17.29
N PHE A 520 -6.83 -8.45 18.18
CA PHE A 520 -5.67 -8.58 19.06
C PHE A 520 -5.73 -9.90 19.83
N ASP A 521 -6.86 -10.17 20.48
CA ASP A 521 -7.06 -11.41 21.23
C ASP A 521 -7.03 -12.67 20.33
N ALA A 522 -7.38 -12.54 19.04
CA ALA A 522 -7.34 -13.64 18.08
C ALA A 522 -5.93 -13.95 17.57
N ILE A 523 -5.13 -12.92 17.28
CA ILE A 523 -3.74 -13.11 16.87
C ILE A 523 -2.88 -13.57 18.05
N GLU A 524 -3.14 -13.08 19.26
CA GLU A 524 -2.43 -13.51 20.48
C GLU A 524 -2.57 -15.02 20.72
N ARG A 525 -3.75 -15.61 20.43
CA ARG A 525 -3.93 -17.07 20.44
C ARG A 525 -3.03 -17.78 19.43
N LEU A 526 -2.90 -17.24 18.21
CA LEU A 526 -2.01 -17.81 17.18
C LEU A 526 -0.54 -17.66 17.58
N GLN A 527 -0.15 -16.53 18.19
CA GLN A 527 1.21 -16.31 18.71
C GLN A 527 1.54 -17.31 19.83
N LEU A 528 0.56 -17.62 20.70
CA LEU A 528 0.68 -18.66 21.71
C LEU A 528 0.84 -20.06 21.08
N GLU A 529 0.03 -20.39 20.08
CA GLU A 529 0.14 -21.66 19.33
C GLU A 529 1.53 -21.83 18.67
N ARG A 530 2.15 -20.73 18.22
CA ARG A 530 3.52 -20.72 17.68
C ARG A 530 4.61 -20.75 18.76
N GLY A 531 4.25 -20.54 20.03
CA GLY A 531 5.20 -20.49 21.14
C GLY A 531 5.94 -19.15 21.30
N ASN A 532 5.50 -18.08 20.65
CA ASN A 532 6.20 -16.79 20.59
C ASN A 532 5.62 -15.71 21.52
N LEU A 533 4.59 -16.04 22.32
CA LEU A 533 3.88 -15.05 23.15
C LEU A 533 4.66 -14.66 24.40
N PHE A 534 5.28 -15.64 25.05
CA PHE A 534 6.01 -15.42 26.28
C PHE A 534 7.48 -15.14 25.99
N ILE A 535 8.06 -14.20 26.74
CA ILE A 535 9.50 -13.99 26.73
C ILE A 535 10.09 -15.11 27.57
N GLU A 536 10.90 -16.00 26.97
CA GLU A 536 11.63 -17.01 27.73
C GLU A 536 12.46 -16.30 28.80
N ASN A 537 12.22 -16.60 30.08
CA ASN A 537 13.12 -16.17 31.14
C ASN A 537 14.48 -16.78 30.82
N GLU A 538 15.52 -15.95 30.63
CA GLU A 538 16.90 -16.43 30.73
C GLU A 538 16.98 -17.23 32.03
N SER A 539 17.20 -18.54 31.89
CA SER A 539 17.18 -19.45 33.01
C SER A 539 18.38 -19.16 33.91
N LYS A 540 18.10 -18.43 34.99
CA LYS A 540 18.85 -18.24 36.25
C LYS A 540 20.22 -17.57 36.21
#